data_AF-A0A917KW74-F1
#
_entry.id   AF-A0A917KW74-F1
#
_cell.length_a   1.000
_cell.length_b   1.000
_cell.length_c   1.000
_cell.angle_alpha   90.00
_cell.angle_beta   90.00
_cell.angle_gamma   90.00
#
_symmetry.space_group_name_H-M   'P 1'
#
loop_
_entity.id
_entity.type
_entity.pdbx_description
1 polymer ?
#
loop_
_entity_poly.entity_id
_entity_poly.type
_entity_poly.pdbx_seq_one_letter_code
_entity_poly.pdbx_strand_id
1 'polypeptide(L)'
;MPDIAAALREMARVATSGGIVYSAAAPMWCARSGPHWGGAFDHDPWPHLRLDADGVVALAREAEVTGRTSDYYDTGRLRQFMTDPLLFNRRRPHEYLDACATLDDIDILRNEIQIEAQAGYDPAMLRALVAQGYTTLDLFGLTHPFIARRR
;
A
#
# COMPACT_ATOMS: atom_id res chain seq x y z
N MET A 1 -13.06 -4.88 4.94
CA MET A 1 -11.75 -4.20 4.86
C MET A 1 -11.57 -3.40 6.14
N PRO A 2 -10.38 -3.47 6.79
CA PRO A 2 -10.10 -2.69 7.99
C PRO A 2 -10.35 -1.19 7.78
N ASP A 3 -10.92 -0.51 8.78
CA ASP A 3 -11.19 0.93 8.72
C ASP A 3 -10.02 1.73 9.31
N ILE A 4 -9.22 2.36 8.44
CA ILE A 4 -8.06 3.16 8.84
C ILE A 4 -8.43 4.37 9.70
N ALA A 5 -9.56 5.01 9.41
CA ALA A 5 -9.96 6.21 10.12
C ALA A 5 -10.41 5.86 11.54
N ALA A 6 -11.14 4.76 11.69
CA ALA A 6 -11.49 4.24 13.02
C ALA A 6 -10.24 3.88 13.83
N ALA A 7 -9.26 3.20 13.22
CA ALA A 7 -8.01 2.85 13.90
C ALA A 7 -7.23 4.10 14.36
N LEU A 8 -7.06 5.09 13.48
CA LEU A 8 -6.35 6.33 13.80
C LEU A 8 -7.05 7.16 14.88
N ARG A 9 -8.40 7.23 14.84
CA ARG A 9 -9.19 7.88 15.89
C ARG A 9 -9.01 7.18 17.23
N GLU A 10 -9.01 5.85 17.24
CA GLU A 10 -8.80 5.08 18.46
C GLU A 10 -7.40 5.32 19.04
N MET A 11 -6.36 5.32 18.19
CA MET A 11 -5.00 5.66 18.60
C MET A 11 -4.91 7.05 19.23
N ALA A 12 -5.57 8.05 18.64
CA ALA A 12 -5.64 9.39 19.19
C ALA A 12 -6.43 9.44 20.51
N ARG A 13 -7.51 8.66 20.65
CA ARG A 13 -8.36 8.62 21.85
C ARG A 13 -7.64 8.03 23.07
N VAL A 14 -6.84 6.99 22.86
CA VAL A 14 -6.14 6.28 23.95
C VAL A 14 -4.82 6.94 24.36
N ALA A 15 -4.30 7.86 23.55
CA ALA A 15 -3.12 8.64 23.90
C ALA A 15 -3.43 9.59 25.07
N THR A 16 -2.55 9.65 26.07
CA THR A 16 -2.61 10.64 27.14
C THR A 16 -2.26 12.02 26.60
N SER A 17 -2.73 13.11 27.24
CA SER A 17 -2.31 14.48 26.90
C SER A 17 -0.78 14.60 26.87
N GLY A 18 -0.26 15.28 25.84
CA GLY A 18 1.16 15.36 25.51
C GLY A 18 1.79 14.09 24.92
N GLY A 19 1.05 12.96 24.89
CA GLY A 19 1.51 11.68 24.36
C GLY A 19 1.67 11.69 22.85
N ILE A 20 2.53 10.81 22.33
CA ILE A 20 2.81 10.69 20.89
C ILE A 20 1.97 9.57 20.29
N VAL A 21 1.32 9.88 19.17
CA VAL A 21 0.70 8.90 18.27
C VAL A 21 1.63 8.69 17.09
N TYR A 22 2.02 7.44 16.86
CA TYR A 22 2.89 7.05 15.75
C TYR A 22 2.28 5.87 15.00
N SER A 23 2.22 5.97 13.67
CA SER A 23 1.92 4.84 12.80
C SER A 23 2.74 4.92 11.53
N ALA A 24 3.07 3.76 10.97
CA ALA A 24 3.63 3.64 9.63
C ALA A 24 2.83 2.59 8.86
N ALA A 25 2.29 2.97 7.71
CA ALA A 25 1.69 2.02 6.77
C ALA A 25 2.63 1.81 5.58
N ALA A 26 3.18 0.61 5.45
CA ALA A 26 4.10 0.24 4.39
C ALA A 26 4.08 -1.28 4.12
N PRO A 27 4.33 -1.70 2.87
CA PRO A 27 4.13 -0.93 1.66
C PRO A 27 2.64 -0.61 1.52
N MET A 28 2.32 0.55 0.94
CA MET A 28 0.93 0.85 0.62
C MET A 28 0.39 -0.14 -0.40
N TRP A 29 -0.92 -0.40 -0.39
CA TRP A 29 -1.52 -1.34 -1.35
C TRP A 29 -1.19 -0.98 -2.79
N CYS A 30 -1.20 0.29 -3.16
CA CYS A 30 -0.91 0.72 -4.53
C CYS A 30 0.59 0.75 -4.88
N ALA A 31 1.48 0.40 -3.95
CA ALA A 31 2.92 0.34 -4.22
C ALA A 31 3.26 -0.69 -5.30
N ARG A 32 4.33 -0.41 -6.04
CA ARG A 32 4.78 -1.19 -7.20
C ARG A 32 4.90 -2.70 -6.95
N SER A 33 5.50 -3.08 -5.84
CA SER A 33 5.78 -4.48 -5.47
C SER A 33 4.61 -5.18 -4.79
N GLY A 34 3.45 -4.50 -4.67
CA GLY A 34 2.33 -4.98 -3.88
C GLY A 34 2.69 -5.14 -2.39
N PRO A 35 1.93 -5.94 -1.63
CA PRO A 35 2.20 -6.17 -0.21
C PRO A 35 3.34 -7.17 0.00
N HIS A 36 4.57 -6.75 -0.33
CA HIS A 36 5.79 -7.53 -0.14
C HIS A 36 5.79 -8.90 -0.82
N TRP A 37 5.35 -8.98 -2.07
CA TRP A 37 5.36 -10.25 -2.81
C TRP A 37 6.77 -10.74 -3.21
N GLY A 38 7.78 -9.92 -2.93
CA GLY A 38 9.20 -10.21 -3.13
C GLY A 38 9.64 -10.11 -4.59
N GLY A 39 10.86 -10.59 -4.87
CA GLY A 39 11.55 -10.34 -6.14
C GLY A 39 10.93 -10.96 -7.38
N ALA A 40 9.98 -11.90 -7.22
CA ALA A 40 9.28 -12.55 -8.34
C ALA A 40 8.53 -11.54 -9.22
N PHE A 41 8.15 -10.38 -8.69
CA PHE A 41 7.40 -9.34 -9.38
C PHE A 41 8.22 -8.08 -9.67
N ASP A 42 9.54 -8.09 -9.45
CA ASP A 42 10.37 -6.89 -9.63
C ASP A 42 10.33 -6.33 -11.05
N HIS A 43 10.06 -7.19 -12.04
CA HIS A 43 9.97 -6.84 -13.47
C HIS A 43 8.54 -6.53 -13.94
N ASP A 44 7.53 -6.82 -13.11
CA ASP A 44 6.12 -6.72 -13.47
C ASP A 44 5.40 -5.82 -12.45
N PRO A 45 5.59 -4.50 -12.55
CA PRO A 45 5.09 -3.56 -11.56
C PRO A 45 3.55 -3.51 -11.52
N TRP A 46 3.01 -3.33 -10.30
CA TRP A 46 1.58 -3.28 -9.99
C TRP A 46 0.74 -4.46 -10.51
N PRO A 47 1.19 -5.72 -10.38
CA PRO A 47 0.47 -6.84 -10.99
C PRO A 47 -0.95 -6.98 -10.40
N HIS A 48 -1.12 -6.69 -9.11
CA HIS A 48 -2.41 -6.67 -8.39
C HIS A 48 -3.37 -5.54 -8.76
N LEU A 49 -2.88 -4.48 -9.40
CA LEU A 49 -3.74 -3.40 -9.89
C LEU A 49 -4.17 -3.67 -11.35
N ARG A 50 -3.45 -4.54 -12.06
CA ARG A 50 -3.67 -4.82 -13.49
C ARG A 50 -4.35 -6.16 -13.75
N LEU A 51 -4.17 -7.12 -12.86
CA LEU A 51 -4.59 -8.50 -13.02
C LEU A 51 -5.51 -8.92 -11.86
N ASP A 52 -6.36 -9.90 -12.12
CA ASP A 52 -7.08 -10.61 -11.07
C ASP A 52 -6.17 -11.61 -10.35
N ALA A 53 -6.73 -12.33 -9.36
CA ALA A 53 -5.98 -13.30 -8.58
C ALA A 53 -5.39 -14.43 -9.45
N ASP A 54 -6.11 -14.87 -10.50
CA ASP A 54 -5.64 -15.93 -11.39
C ASP A 54 -4.48 -15.44 -12.26
N GLY A 55 -4.57 -14.22 -12.79
CA GLY A 55 -3.51 -13.57 -13.55
C GLY A 55 -2.24 -13.34 -12.73
N VAL A 56 -2.37 -12.87 -11.48
CA VAL A 56 -1.21 -12.72 -10.58
C VAL A 56 -0.57 -14.07 -10.29
N VAL A 57 -1.35 -15.13 -10.05
CA VAL A 57 -0.82 -16.48 -9.81
C VAL A 57 -0.13 -17.05 -11.06
N ALA A 58 -0.69 -16.82 -12.26
CA ALA A 58 -0.09 -17.25 -13.51
C ALA A 58 1.26 -16.56 -13.75
N LEU A 59 1.32 -15.23 -13.52
CA LEU A 59 2.55 -14.46 -13.60
C LEU A 59 3.60 -14.94 -12.61
N ALA A 60 3.18 -15.26 -11.38
CA ALA A 60 4.03 -15.83 -10.36
C ALA A 60 4.67 -17.14 -10.87
N ARG A 61 3.85 -18.05 -11.43
CA ARG A 61 4.31 -19.35 -11.97
C ARG A 61 5.31 -19.19 -13.11
N GLU A 62 5.11 -18.20 -13.97
CA GLU A 62 6.06 -17.89 -15.03
C GLU A 62 7.40 -17.36 -14.47
N ALA A 63 7.35 -16.51 -13.43
CA ALA A 63 8.54 -16.04 -12.74
C ALA A 63 9.34 -17.20 -12.10
N GLU A 64 8.66 -18.18 -11.53
CA GLU A 64 9.29 -19.38 -10.97
C GLU A 64 10.00 -20.22 -12.04
N VAL A 65 9.35 -20.47 -13.19
CA VAL A 65 9.95 -21.19 -14.32
C VAL A 65 11.22 -20.48 -14.84
N THR A 66 11.25 -19.15 -14.75
CA THR A 66 12.37 -18.32 -15.19
C THR A 66 13.44 -18.09 -14.10
N GLY A 67 13.32 -18.76 -12.94
CA GLY A 67 14.29 -18.70 -11.85
C GLY A 67 14.22 -17.43 -10.99
N ARG A 68 13.16 -16.62 -11.16
CA ARG A 68 12.89 -15.43 -10.35
C ARG A 68 12.08 -15.85 -9.13
N THR A 69 12.76 -16.45 -8.14
CA THR A 69 12.12 -16.95 -6.93
C THR A 69 12.01 -15.86 -5.84
N SER A 70 11.09 -16.07 -4.90
CA SER A 70 10.92 -15.25 -3.69
C SER A 70 10.64 -16.20 -2.54
N ASP A 71 11.22 -15.96 -1.36
CA ASP A 71 10.97 -16.78 -0.17
C ASP A 71 9.51 -16.70 0.32
N TYR A 72 8.75 -15.71 -0.17
CA TYR A 72 7.35 -15.46 0.17
C TYR A 72 6.35 -16.07 -0.83
N TYR A 73 6.84 -16.89 -1.74
CA TYR A 73 6.10 -17.42 -2.87
C TYR A 73 5.27 -18.65 -2.49
N ASP A 74 4.02 -18.40 -2.07
CA ASP A 74 2.97 -19.42 -2.04
C ASP A 74 1.77 -18.92 -2.84
N THR A 75 1.44 -19.63 -3.93
CA THR A 75 0.30 -19.26 -4.79
C THR A 75 -1.04 -19.27 -4.05
N GLY A 76 -1.17 -20.08 -2.98
CA GLY A 76 -2.32 -20.06 -2.09
C GLY A 76 -2.45 -18.73 -1.36
N ARG A 77 -1.37 -18.30 -0.68
CA ARG A 77 -1.29 -16.97 -0.04
C ARG A 77 -1.46 -15.81 -1.01
N LEU A 78 -0.86 -15.84 -2.20
CA LEU A 78 -1.04 -14.78 -3.20
C LEU A 78 -2.51 -14.61 -3.56
N ARG A 79 -3.21 -15.73 -3.82
CA ARG A 79 -4.66 -15.70 -4.09
C ARG A 79 -5.41 -15.14 -2.89
N GLN A 80 -5.09 -15.60 -1.68
CA GLN A 80 -5.74 -15.12 -0.45
C GLN A 80 -5.56 -13.61 -0.27
N PHE A 81 -4.37 -13.07 -0.54
CA PHE A 81 -4.10 -11.63 -0.47
C PHE A 81 -4.93 -10.82 -1.48
N MET A 82 -5.16 -11.38 -2.67
CA MET A 82 -5.98 -10.79 -3.72
C MET A 82 -7.49 -10.89 -3.47
N THR A 83 -7.96 -11.91 -2.75
CA THR A 83 -9.41 -12.17 -2.60
C THR A 83 -9.97 -11.88 -1.21
N ASP A 84 -9.16 -11.98 -0.15
CA ASP A 84 -9.60 -11.72 1.22
C ASP A 84 -9.43 -10.22 1.55
N PRO A 85 -10.53 -9.46 1.71
CA PRO A 85 -10.46 -8.04 2.01
C PRO A 85 -10.09 -7.74 3.48
N LEU A 86 -9.94 -8.76 4.33
CA LEU A 86 -9.55 -8.59 5.74
C LEU A 86 -8.03 -8.64 5.95
N LEU A 87 -7.28 -9.25 5.01
CA LEU A 87 -5.83 -9.40 5.15
C LEU A 87 -5.05 -8.13 4.82
N PHE A 88 -5.55 -7.32 3.89
CA PHE A 88 -4.89 -6.09 3.46
C PHE A 88 -5.85 -4.92 3.39
N ASN A 89 -5.35 -3.78 3.86
CA ASN A 89 -6.03 -2.53 3.65
C ASN A 89 -5.77 -2.02 2.23
N ARG A 90 -6.74 -2.20 1.34
CA ARG A 90 -6.62 -1.86 -0.09
C ARG A 90 -6.97 -0.40 -0.39
N ARG A 91 -6.70 0.48 0.57
CA ARG A 91 -6.95 1.92 0.46
C ARG A 91 -5.84 2.59 -0.32
N ARG A 92 -6.21 3.66 -1.00
CA ARG A 92 -5.29 4.52 -1.73
C ARG A 92 -4.51 5.40 -0.75
N PRO A 93 -3.28 5.81 -1.09
CA PRO A 93 -2.45 6.65 -0.24
C PRO A 93 -3.10 7.92 0.30
N HIS A 94 -3.84 8.65 -0.54
CA HIS A 94 -4.50 9.89 -0.10
C HIS A 94 -5.52 9.67 1.03
N GLU A 95 -6.15 8.51 1.08
CA GLU A 95 -7.16 8.18 2.10
C GLU A 95 -6.56 8.12 3.52
N TYR A 96 -5.26 7.84 3.61
CA TYR A 96 -4.53 7.89 4.89
C TYR A 96 -4.26 9.33 5.33
N LEU A 97 -3.88 10.20 4.39
CA LEU A 97 -3.68 11.63 4.66
C LEU A 97 -4.97 12.26 5.17
N ASP A 98 -6.08 11.98 4.48
CA ASP A 98 -7.41 12.48 4.80
C ASP A 98 -7.87 11.97 6.17
N ALA A 99 -7.69 10.67 6.45
CA ALA A 99 -8.04 10.09 7.75
C ALA A 99 -7.33 10.80 8.91
N CYS A 100 -6.02 11.04 8.78
CA CYS A 100 -5.23 11.75 9.80
C CYS A 100 -5.63 13.23 9.92
N ALA A 101 -5.99 13.90 8.83
CA ALA A 101 -6.36 15.32 8.84
C ALA A 101 -7.68 15.60 9.59
N THR A 102 -8.51 14.56 9.77
CA THR A 102 -9.81 14.66 10.48
C THR A 102 -9.75 14.34 11.97
N LEU A 103 -8.56 14.10 12.53
CA LEU A 103 -8.41 13.74 13.94
C LEU A 103 -8.54 14.96 14.84
N ASP A 104 -9.42 14.86 15.84
CA ASP A 104 -9.62 15.89 16.85
C ASP A 104 -8.59 15.78 17.99
N ASP A 105 -8.32 16.92 18.63
CA ASP A 105 -7.49 17.03 19.84
C ASP A 105 -6.06 16.50 19.69
N ILE A 106 -5.52 16.59 18.46
CA ILE A 106 -4.13 16.27 18.15
C ILE A 106 -3.43 17.43 17.46
N ASP A 107 -2.11 17.48 17.63
CA ASP A 107 -1.19 18.29 16.84
C ASP A 107 -0.43 17.37 15.89
N ILE A 108 -0.67 17.52 14.59
CA ILE A 108 0.01 16.73 13.56
C ILE A 108 1.44 17.25 13.41
N LEU A 109 2.42 16.37 13.65
CA LEU A 109 3.85 16.66 13.49
C LEU A 109 4.37 16.18 12.13
N ARG A 110 3.82 15.08 11.61
CA ARG A 110 4.12 14.53 10.28
C ARG A 110 2.89 13.78 9.75
N ASN A 111 2.47 14.11 8.53
CA ASN A 111 1.41 13.41 7.80
C ASN A 111 1.71 13.54 6.30
N GLU A 112 2.49 12.63 5.76
CA GLU A 112 2.97 12.68 4.38
C GLU A 112 3.08 11.27 3.80
N ILE A 113 3.16 11.17 2.47
CA ILE A 113 3.45 9.92 1.79
C ILE A 113 4.88 10.00 1.26
N GLN A 114 5.70 9.03 1.63
CA GLN A 114 7.02 8.82 1.02
C GLN A 114 6.82 8.22 -0.36
N ILE A 115 7.40 8.86 -1.38
CA ILE A 115 7.24 8.50 -2.78
C ILE A 115 8.52 7.82 -3.28
N GLU A 116 8.39 6.72 -4.02
CA GLU A 116 9.51 6.06 -4.68
C GLU A 116 9.94 6.79 -5.99
N ALA A 117 11.11 6.44 -6.52
CA ALA A 117 11.59 7.03 -7.77
C ALA A 117 10.69 6.67 -8.95
N GLN A 118 10.36 7.66 -9.78
CA GLN A 118 9.43 7.51 -10.93
C GLN A 118 10.10 7.11 -12.25
N ALA A 119 11.37 6.69 -12.22
CA ALA A 119 12.16 6.41 -13.41
C ALA A 119 12.16 4.91 -13.78
N GLY A 120 12.29 4.63 -15.08
CA GLY A 120 12.53 3.27 -15.58
C GLY A 120 11.28 2.42 -15.87
N TYR A 121 10.10 3.02 -15.92
CA TYR A 121 8.84 2.30 -16.15
C TYR A 121 8.30 2.51 -17.56
N ASP A 122 7.58 1.51 -18.07
CA ASP A 122 6.90 1.60 -19.35
C ASP A 122 5.82 2.70 -19.34
N PRO A 123 5.94 3.75 -20.18
CA PRO A 123 4.96 4.82 -20.27
C PRO A 123 3.56 4.34 -20.69
N ALA A 124 3.46 3.24 -21.46
CA ALA A 124 2.16 2.73 -21.89
C ALA A 124 1.37 2.16 -20.72
N MET A 125 2.02 1.36 -19.87
CA MET A 125 1.43 0.85 -18.64
C MET A 125 1.01 1.98 -17.67
N LEU A 126 1.85 3.00 -17.46
CA LEU A 126 1.48 4.13 -16.60
C LEU A 126 0.23 4.85 -17.12
N ARG A 127 0.15 5.08 -18.44
CA ARG A 127 -1.06 5.67 -19.05
C ARG A 127 -2.30 4.81 -18.83
N ALA A 128 -2.17 3.48 -18.90
CA ALA A 128 -3.28 2.57 -18.65
C ALA A 128 -3.77 2.65 -17.20
N LEU A 129 -2.87 2.73 -16.22
CA LEU A 129 -3.24 2.87 -14.80
C LEU A 129 -3.84 4.26 -14.50
N VAL A 130 -3.30 5.32 -15.10
CA VAL A 130 -3.89 6.66 -14.99
C VAL A 130 -5.30 6.71 -15.60
N ALA A 131 -5.53 6.02 -16.73
CA ALA A 131 -6.86 5.90 -17.33
C ALA A 131 -7.85 5.13 -16.44
N GLN A 132 -7.37 4.27 -15.54
CA GLN A 132 -8.17 3.62 -14.49
C GLN A 132 -8.40 4.52 -13.25
N GLY A 133 -7.87 5.75 -13.27
CA GLY A 133 -8.05 6.74 -12.22
C GLY A 133 -7.00 6.68 -11.11
N TYR A 134 -5.88 5.98 -11.29
CA TYR A 134 -4.76 6.06 -10.36
C TYR A 134 -3.96 7.34 -10.57
N THR A 135 -3.59 7.99 -9.47
CA THR A 135 -2.73 9.18 -9.48
C THR A 135 -1.25 8.80 -9.34
N THR A 136 -0.35 9.75 -9.60
CA THR A 136 1.08 9.59 -9.29
C THR A 136 1.30 9.24 -7.82
N LEU A 137 0.55 9.85 -6.91
CA LEU A 137 0.63 9.54 -5.48
C LEU A 137 0.20 8.10 -5.20
N ASP A 138 -0.83 7.61 -5.89
CA ASP A 138 -1.28 6.22 -5.74
C ASP A 138 -0.19 5.24 -6.19
N LEU A 139 0.38 5.45 -7.38
CA LEU A 139 1.30 4.50 -8.00
C LEU A 139 2.69 4.45 -7.35
N PHE A 140 3.18 5.59 -6.87
CA PHE A 140 4.53 5.72 -6.34
C PHE A 140 4.56 5.94 -4.83
N GLY A 141 3.40 6.04 -4.16
CA GLY A 141 3.31 6.14 -2.71
C GLY A 141 3.71 4.82 -2.05
N LEU A 142 4.82 4.83 -1.32
CA LEU A 142 5.41 3.64 -0.71
C LEU A 142 5.03 3.49 0.76
N THR A 143 5.15 4.57 1.53
CA THR A 143 4.98 4.55 2.99
C THR A 143 4.26 5.79 3.47
N HIS A 144 3.29 5.63 4.37
CA HIS A 144 2.68 6.74 5.11
C HIS A 144 3.21 6.75 6.54
N PRO A 145 4.25 7.55 6.85
CA PRO A 145 4.62 7.84 8.22
C PRO A 145 3.69 8.93 8.80
N PHE A 146 3.03 8.60 9.90
CA PHE A 146 2.20 9.54 10.66
C PHE A 146 2.76 9.70 12.07
N ILE A 147 2.92 10.97 12.48
CA ILE A 147 3.36 11.35 13.82
C ILE A 147 2.50 12.50 14.28
N ALA A 148 1.88 12.37 15.45
CA ALA A 148 1.13 13.43 16.09
C ALA A 148 1.34 13.44 17.60
N ARG A 149 0.94 14.54 18.24
CA ARG A 149 0.92 14.69 19.69
C ARG A 149 -0.52 14.93 20.15
N ARG A 150 -0.99 14.23 21.18
CA ARG A 150 -2.28 14.52 21.83
C ARG A 150 -2.17 15.84 22.59
N ARG A 151 -3.16 16.73 22.45
CA ARG A 151 -3.23 17.97 23.23
C ARG A 151 -3.54 17.70 24.70
#